data_AF-A0AAI9UE27-F1
#
_entry.id   AF-A0AAI9UE27-F1
#
_cell.length_a   1.000
_cell.length_b   1.000
_cell.length_c   1.000
_cell.angle_alpha   90.00
_cell.angle_beta   90.00
_cell.angle_gamma   90.00
#
_symmetry.space_group_name_H-M   'P 1'
#
loop_
_entity.id
_entity.type
_entity.pdbx_description
1 polymer ?
#
loop_
_entity_poly.entity_id
_entity_poly.type
_entity_poly.pdbx_seq_one_letter_code
_entity_poly.pdbx_strand_id
1 'polypeptide(L)'
;MSLDPLIKAAFGSPPEGIDLPGNQVTENNASVIILLSIAAISIARYLVARVKYALSLSFNDYAIVVASVLVATTVGMGIASGSKEST
;
A
#
# COMPACT_ATOMS: atom_id res chain seq x y z
N MET A 1 21.89 -11.38 2.30
CA MET A 1 21.76 -11.83 3.71
C MET A 1 22.02 -13.32 3.77
N SER A 2 22.79 -13.79 4.75
CA SER A 2 22.99 -15.23 4.96
C SER A 2 21.77 -15.81 5.69
N LEU A 3 21.28 -16.99 5.28
CA LEU A 3 20.10 -17.63 5.86
C LEU A 3 20.31 -17.89 7.36
N ASP A 4 19.42 -17.38 8.20
CA ASP A 4 19.51 -17.55 9.66
C ASP A 4 19.52 -19.05 10.02
N PRO A 5 20.52 -19.53 10.80
CA PRO A 5 20.61 -20.92 11.22
C PRO A 5 19.34 -21.43 11.93
N LEU A 6 18.66 -20.56 12.67
CA LEU A 6 17.43 -20.87 13.39
C LEU A 6 16.26 -21.10 12.42
N ILE A 7 16.15 -20.27 11.38
CA ILE A 7 15.12 -20.40 10.34
C ILE A 7 15.34 -21.68 9.54
N LYS A 8 16.60 -21.97 9.17
CA LYS A 8 16.95 -23.21 8.45
C LYS A 8 16.65 -24.46 9.29
N ALA A 9 16.85 -24.41 10.61
CA ALA A 9 16.56 -25.53 11.49
C ALA A 9 15.05 -25.77 11.69
N ALA A 10 14.24 -24.70 11.71
CA ALA A 10 12.79 -24.80 11.88
C ALA A 10 12.03 -25.19 10.59
N PHE A 11 12.47 -24.67 9.44
CA PHE A 11 11.73 -24.78 8.18
C PHE A 11 12.46 -25.57 7.09
N GLY A 12 13.70 -25.99 7.34
CA GLY A 12 14.52 -26.72 6.38
C GLY A 12 15.25 -25.83 5.38
N SER A 13 15.95 -26.46 4.43
CA SER A 13 16.61 -25.75 3.34
C SER A 13 15.57 -25.23 2.35
N PRO A 14 15.72 -24.00 1.82
CA PRO A 14 14.82 -23.48 0.81
C PRO A 14 14.83 -24.37 -0.45
N PRO A 15 13.69 -24.50 -1.15
CA PRO A 15 13.62 -25.18 -2.44
C PRO A 15 14.57 -24.55 -3.47
N GLU A 16 15.12 -25.37 -4.36
CA GLU A 16 15.98 -24.89 -5.44
C GLU A 16 15.25 -23.87 -6.33
N GLY A 17 15.91 -22.74 -6.60
CA GLY A 17 15.38 -21.67 -7.45
C GLY A 17 14.56 -20.59 -6.73
N ILE A 18 14.33 -20.69 -5.41
CA ILE A 18 13.75 -19.60 -4.62
C ILE A 18 14.85 -18.59 -4.26
N ASP A 19 14.77 -17.40 -4.84
CA ASP A 19 15.63 -16.27 -4.47
C ASP A 19 15.13 -15.63 -3.17
N LEU A 20 15.56 -16.19 -2.03
CA LEU A 20 15.26 -15.65 -0.70
C LEU A 20 15.73 -14.19 -0.48
N PRO A 21 16.88 -13.73 -1.02
CA PRO A 21 17.27 -12.32 -0.91
C PRO A 21 16.59 -11.41 -1.95
N GLY A 22 15.77 -11.95 -2.86
CA GLY A 22 15.02 -11.19 -3.85
C GLY A 22 13.98 -10.29 -3.19
N ASN A 23 14.32 -9.02 -2.99
CA ASN A 23 13.46 -8.04 -2.33
C ASN A 23 12.56 -7.31 -3.35
N GLN A 24 11.28 -7.68 -3.42
CA GLN A 24 10.28 -7.00 -4.26
C GLN A 24 9.60 -5.80 -3.55
N VAL A 25 10.09 -5.36 -2.38
CA VAL A 25 9.49 -4.24 -1.62
C VAL A 25 9.37 -2.98 -2.48
N THR A 26 10.36 -2.65 -3.28
CA THR A 26 10.33 -1.45 -4.14
C THR A 26 9.21 -1.53 -5.19
N GLU A 27 9.07 -2.66 -5.88
CA GLU A 27 8.05 -2.85 -6.93
C GLU A 27 6.63 -2.91 -6.33
N ASN A 28 6.47 -3.58 -5.19
CA ASN A 28 5.21 -3.62 -4.48
C ASN A 28 4.81 -2.22 -3.97
N ASN A 29 5.74 -1.48 -3.37
CA ASN A 29 5.49 -0.11 -2.91
C ASN A 29 5.09 0.81 -4.06
N ALA A 30 5.75 0.70 -5.21
CA ALA A 30 5.39 1.46 -6.41
C ALA A 30 3.96 1.13 -6.89
N SER A 31 3.61 -0.15 -6.92
CA SER A 31 2.26 -0.61 -7.29
C SER A 31 1.19 -0.04 -6.36
N VAL A 32 1.43 -0.08 -5.04
CA VAL A 32 0.50 0.46 -4.04
C VAL A 32 0.32 1.98 -4.19
N ILE A 33 1.38 2.73 -4.46
CA ILE A 33 1.31 4.19 -4.69
C ILE A 33 0.49 4.51 -5.95
N ILE A 34 0.68 3.74 -7.04
CA ILE A 34 -0.09 3.93 -8.28
C ILE A 34 -1.58 3.68 -8.03
N LEU A 35 -1.92 2.58 -7.35
CA LEU A 35 -3.31 2.26 -7.01
C LEU A 35 -3.94 3.33 -6.12
N LEU A 36 -3.20 3.82 -5.11
CA LEU A 36 -3.65 4.91 -4.25
C LEU A 36 -3.91 6.20 -5.05
N SER A 37 -3.06 6.49 -6.04
CA SER A 37 -3.21 7.65 -6.92
C SER A 37 -4.48 7.55 -7.77
N ILE A 38 -4.75 6.38 -8.35
CA ILE A 38 -5.97 6.12 -9.14
C ILE A 38 -7.22 6.25 -8.25
N ALA A 39 -7.17 5.74 -7.03
CA ALA A 39 -8.26 5.86 -6.06
C ALA A 39 -8.53 7.34 -5.72
N ALA A 40 -7.49 8.12 -5.42
CA ALA A 40 -7.61 9.54 -5.13
C ALA A 40 -8.22 10.32 -6.30
N ILE A 41 -7.79 10.06 -7.54
CA ILE A 41 -8.36 10.67 -8.75
C ILE A 41 -9.85 10.31 -8.89
N SER A 42 -10.21 9.05 -8.67
CA SER A 42 -11.60 8.58 -8.79
C SER A 42 -12.52 9.31 -7.79
N ILE A 43 -12.05 9.49 -6.55
CA ILE A 43 -12.79 10.22 -5.52
C ILE A 43 -12.88 11.71 -5.85
N ALA A 44 -11.80 12.32 -6.33
CA ALA A 44 -11.82 13.70 -6.77
C ALA A 44 -12.86 13.92 -7.88
N ARG A 45 -12.91 13.03 -8.88
CA ARG A 45 -13.94 13.08 -9.93
C ARG A 45 -15.35 12.89 -9.38
N TYR A 46 -15.53 11.99 -8.43
CA TYR A 46 -16.80 11.73 -7.76
C TYR A 46 -17.31 12.99 -7.02
N LEU A 47 -16.44 13.67 -6.26
CA LEU A 47 -16.78 14.93 -5.60
C LEU A 47 -17.11 16.04 -6.60
N VAL A 48 -16.31 16.19 -7.65
CA VAL A 48 -16.58 17.17 -8.73
C VAL A 48 -17.92 16.89 -9.41
N ALA A 49 -18.27 15.62 -9.64
CA ALA A 49 -19.57 15.25 -10.19
C ALA A 49 -20.71 15.69 -9.26
N ARG A 50 -20.63 15.39 -7.95
CA ARG A 50 -21.64 15.80 -6.96
C ARG A 50 -21.85 17.31 -6.94
N VAL A 51 -20.77 18.09 -6.94
CA VAL A 51 -20.83 19.56 -6.97
C VAL A 51 -21.45 20.07 -8.28
N LYS A 52 -21.05 19.50 -9.43
CA LYS A 52 -21.57 19.92 -10.75
C LYS A 52 -23.05 19.63 -10.94
N TYR A 53 -23.55 18.53 -10.38
CA TYR A 53 -24.97 18.17 -10.45
C TYR A 53 -25.80 18.78 -9.31
N ALA A 54 -25.22 19.70 -8.52
CA ALA A 54 -25.85 20.34 -7.37
C ALA A 54 -26.46 19.33 -6.37
N LEU A 55 -25.88 18.13 -6.28
CA LEU A 55 -26.25 17.18 -5.24
C LEU A 55 -25.57 17.60 -3.94
N SER A 56 -26.36 17.71 -2.88
CA SER A 56 -25.83 18.00 -1.55
C SER A 56 -24.83 16.91 -1.15
N LEU A 57 -23.70 17.32 -0.57
CA LEU A 57 -22.68 16.40 -0.08
C LEU A 57 -23.29 15.56 1.04
N SER A 58 -23.38 14.25 0.79
CA SER A 58 -23.89 13.31 1.77
C SER A 58 -22.82 12.98 2.81
N PHE A 59 -23.22 12.53 3.99
CA PHE A 59 -22.31 11.98 4.99
C PHE A 59 -21.40 10.89 4.41
N ASN A 60 -21.91 10.12 3.45
CA ASN A 60 -21.15 9.12 2.71
C ASN A 60 -19.95 9.71 1.92
N ASP A 61 -20.10 10.93 1.40
CA ASP A 61 -19.06 11.61 0.62
C ASP A 61 -17.94 12.13 1.53
N TYR A 62 -18.25 12.47 2.77
CA TYR A 62 -17.24 12.76 3.79
C TYR A 62 -16.53 11.49 4.28
N ALA A 63 -17.28 10.40 4.47
CA ALA A 63 -16.72 9.12 4.88
C ALA A 63 -15.68 8.58 3.89
N ILE A 64 -15.92 8.72 2.58
CA ILE A 64 -14.97 8.25 1.56
C ILE A 64 -13.68 9.07 1.53
N VAL A 65 -13.76 10.37 1.80
CA VAL A 65 -12.57 11.24 1.91
C VAL A 65 -11.75 10.86 3.15
N VAL A 66 -12.39 10.74 4.30
CA VAL A 66 -11.72 10.35 5.56
C VAL A 66 -11.08 8.97 5.43
N ALA A 67 -11.81 7.99 4.88
CA ALA A 67 -11.28 6.64 4.64
C ALA A 67 -10.04 6.68 3.74
N SER A 68 -10.04 7.52 2.71
CA SER A 68 -8.90 7.64 1.79
C SER A 68 -7.67 8.26 2.45
N VAL A 69 -7.86 9.22 3.35
CA VAL A 69 -6.77 9.77 4.16
C VAL A 69 -6.17 8.68 5.05
N LEU A 70 -7.01 7.91 5.75
CA LEU A 70 -6.54 6.80 6.60
C LEU A 70 -5.79 5.73 5.81
N VAL A 71 -6.28 5.38 4.62
CA VAL A 71 -5.60 4.44 3.72
C VAL A 71 -4.25 5.02 3.28
N ALA A 72 -4.19 6.29 2.88
CA ALA A 72 -2.94 6.94 2.49
C ALA A 72 -1.92 6.97 3.64
N THR A 73 -2.37 7.25 4.87
CA THR A 73 -1.53 7.18 6.07
C THR A 73 -1.00 5.78 6.31
N THR A 74 -1.85 4.76 6.20
CA THR A 74 -1.47 3.36 6.40
C THR A 74 -0.44 2.91 5.37
N VAL A 75 -0.64 3.27 4.10
CA VAL A 75 0.32 3.01 3.01
C VAL A 75 1.65 3.70 3.31
N GLY A 76 1.63 4.99 3.65
CA GLY A 76 2.84 5.74 3.97
C GLY A 76 3.61 5.15 5.15
N MET A 77 2.89 4.71 6.20
CA MET A 77 3.49 4.10 7.38
C MET A 77 4.09 2.72 7.07
N GLY A 78 3.40 1.90 6.26
CA GLY A 78 3.92 0.61 5.80
C GLY A 78 5.21 0.74 4.99
N ILE A 79 5.24 1.69 4.05
CA ILE A 79 6.43 1.98 3.25
C ILE A 79 7.56 2.48 4.15
N ALA A 80 7.29 3.44 5.04
CA ALA A 80 8.30 4.01 5.94
C ALA A 80 8.85 2.99 6.95
N SER A 81 8.03 2.02 7.39
CA SER A 81 8.48 0.91 8.24
C SER A 81 9.38 -0.04 7.45
N GLY A 82 8.94 -0.49 6.28
CA GLY A 82 9.73 -1.40 5.45
C GLY A 82 11.05 -0.80 4.97
N SER A 83 11.11 0.52 4.73
CA SER A 83 12.37 1.20 4.41
C SER A 83 13.40 1.18 5.56
N LYS A 84 12.94 1.13 6.82
CA LYS A 84 13.85 1.05 7.98
C LYS A 84 14.45 -0.33 8.21
N GLU A 85 13.77 -1.38 7.75
CA GLU A 85 14.26 -2.77 7.82
C GLU A 85 15.27 -3.11 6.71
N SER A 86 15.40 -2.24 5.69
CA SER A 86 16.30 -2.42 4.54
C SER A 86 17.63 -1.65 4.65
N THR A 87 17.90 -0.96 5.76
CA THR A 87 19.18 -0.27 6.05
C THR A 87 19.95 -1.04 7.12
#